data_AF-A0AAC9AVH3-F1
#
_entry.id   AF-A0AAC9AVH3-F1
#
_cell.length_a   1.000
_cell.length_b   1.000
_cell.length_c   1.000
_cell.angle_alpha   90.00
_cell.angle_beta   90.00
_cell.angle_gamma   90.00
#
_symmetry.space_group_name_H-M   'P 1'
#
loop_
_entity.id
_entity.type
_entity.pdbx_description
1 polymer ?
#
loop_
_entity_poly.entity_id
_entity_poly.type
_entity_poly.pdbx_seq_one_letter_code
_entity_poly.pdbx_strand_id
1 'polypeptide(L)'
;MALPRKLRRRTPRRWAECPDDLHDYISRVTPRRASRRSCDDDGPIVVTDDWPEQVPIGDSELRAIEGHMRHELDKLFGPLP
;
A
#
# COMPACT_ATOMS: atom_id res chain seq x y z
N MET A 1 -22.01 -13.48 -40.14
CA MET A 1 -22.49 -13.49 -38.74
C MET A 1 -21.42 -14.16 -37.87
N ALA A 2 -20.89 -13.49 -36.85
CA ALA A 2 -19.80 -14.01 -36.01
C ALA A 2 -20.33 -14.43 -34.63
N LEU A 3 -19.97 -15.64 -34.19
CA LEU A 3 -20.46 -16.25 -32.95
C LEU A 3 -19.85 -15.60 -31.69
N PRO A 4 -20.59 -15.54 -30.56
CA PRO A 4 -20.13 -14.88 -29.35
C PRO A 4 -18.99 -15.66 -28.67
N ARG A 5 -17.89 -14.96 -28.39
CA ARG A 5 -16.76 -15.50 -27.63
C ARG A 5 -17.15 -15.55 -26.16
N LYS A 6 -17.30 -16.76 -25.59
CA LYS A 6 -17.56 -16.95 -24.16
C LYS A 6 -16.43 -16.34 -23.33
N LEU A 7 -16.72 -15.26 -22.61
CA LEU A 7 -15.83 -14.70 -21.60
C LEU A 7 -15.70 -15.71 -20.45
N ARG A 8 -14.57 -16.41 -20.36
CA ARG A 8 -14.25 -17.20 -19.16
C ARG A 8 -13.95 -16.22 -18.03
N ARG A 9 -14.93 -15.98 -17.16
CA ARG A 9 -14.73 -15.29 -15.89
C ARG A 9 -13.70 -16.10 -15.09
N ARG A 10 -12.47 -15.60 -15.02
CA ARG A 10 -11.49 -16.10 -14.05
C ARG A 10 -11.96 -15.58 -12.70
N THR A 11 -12.42 -16.48 -11.85
CA THR A 11 -12.60 -16.18 -10.43
C THR A 11 -11.26 -15.66 -9.92
N PRO A 12 -11.20 -14.49 -9.26
CA PRO A 12 -9.97 -14.06 -8.63
C PRO A 12 -9.54 -15.17 -7.66
N ARG A 13 -8.29 -15.64 -7.81
CA ARG A 13 -7.69 -16.48 -6.77
C ARG A 13 -7.83 -15.69 -5.46
N ARG A 14 -8.38 -16.37 -4.44
CA ARG A 14 -8.53 -15.90 -3.07
C ARG A 14 -7.51 -14.80 -2.75
N TRP A 15 -8.02 -13.69 -2.22
CA TRP A 15 -7.22 -12.67 -1.56
C TRP A 15 -6.32 -13.41 -0.57
N ALA A 16 -5.03 -13.07 -0.55
CA ALA A 16 -4.03 -13.77 0.24
C ALA A 16 -4.58 -13.96 1.66
N GLU A 17 -4.80 -15.22 2.04
CA GLU A 17 -5.18 -15.57 3.40
C GLU A 17 -4.15 -14.95 4.35
N CYS A 18 -4.64 -14.42 5.48
CA CYS A 18 -3.81 -13.86 6.53
C CYS A 18 -2.66 -14.84 6.79
N PRO A 19 -1.40 -14.45 6.57
CA PRO A 19 -0.28 -15.37 6.77
C PRO A 19 -0.29 -15.87 8.20
N ASP A 20 -0.20 -17.19 8.39
CA ASP A 20 -0.08 -17.79 9.73
C ASP A 20 1.24 -17.37 10.41
N ASP A 21 2.26 -17.04 9.61
CA ASP A 21 3.54 -16.48 10.07
C ASP A 21 3.85 -15.17 9.34
N LEU A 22 4.24 -14.15 10.10
CA LEU A 22 4.67 -12.85 9.59
C LEU A 22 5.95 -12.97 8.75
N HIS A 23 6.82 -13.94 9.02
CA HIS A 23 8.13 -14.08 8.35
C HIS A 23 8.13 -15.03 7.14
N ASP A 24 6.98 -15.58 6.76
CA ASP A 24 6.81 -16.48 5.61
C ASP A 24 7.24 -15.87 4.27
N TYR A 25 7.42 -14.55 4.19
CA TYR A 25 7.94 -13.91 2.98
C TYR A 25 9.43 -14.14 2.75
N ILE A 26 10.20 -14.47 3.81
CA ILE A 26 11.66 -14.67 3.73
C ILE A 26 11.97 -16.04 3.11
N SER A 27 11.14 -17.05 3.39
CA SER A 27 11.38 -18.45 3.02
C SER A 27 10.82 -18.84 1.65
N ARG A 28 10.02 -17.97 1.00
CA ARG A 28 9.43 -18.24 -0.31
C ARG A 28 10.49 -18.14 -1.39
N VAL A 29 11.24 -19.22 -1.57
CA VAL A 29 11.88 -19.54 -2.85
C VAL A 29 10.75 -19.62 -3.88
N THR A 30 10.53 -18.52 -4.58
CA THR A 30 9.49 -18.43 -5.59
C THR A 30 9.74 -19.54 -6.63
N PRO A 31 8.77 -20.40 -6.95
CA PRO A 31 8.93 -21.33 -8.06
C PRO A 31 9.14 -20.46 -9.31
N ARG A 32 10.33 -20.57 -9.92
CA ARG A 32 10.68 -19.92 -11.19
C ARG A 32 9.61 -20.27 -12.22
N ARG A 33 8.60 -19.40 -12.35
CA ARG A 33 7.66 -19.48 -13.47
C ARG A 33 8.51 -19.31 -14.72
N ALA A 34 8.37 -20.25 -15.66
CA ALA A 34 9.02 -20.21 -16.95
C ALA A 34 9.02 -18.77 -17.47
N SER A 35 10.24 -18.31 -17.81
CA SER A 35 10.56 -17.00 -18.36
C SER A 35 9.36 -16.42 -19.12
N ARG A 36 8.71 -15.42 -18.52
CA ARG A 36 7.91 -14.50 -19.33
C ARG A 36 8.91 -13.84 -20.27
N ARG A 37 8.57 -13.80 -21.56
CA ARG A 37 9.29 -13.03 -22.57
C ARG A 37 9.66 -11.69 -21.92
N SER A 38 10.95 -11.36 -21.93
CA SER A 38 11.46 -10.08 -21.47
C SER A 38 10.57 -9.02 -22.10
N CYS A 39 9.75 -8.37 -21.26
CA CYS A 39 9.18 -7.09 -21.65
C CYS A 39 10.42 -6.26 -22.01
N ASP A 40 10.46 -5.74 -23.22
CA ASP A 40 11.54 -4.85 -23.65
C ASP A 40 11.82 -3.87 -22.52
N ASP A 41 13.10 -3.65 -22.24
CA ASP A 41 13.67 -2.89 -21.13
C ASP A 41 12.88 -1.59 -20.88
N ASP A 42 11.78 -1.73 -20.13
CA ASP A 42 10.95 -0.64 -19.64
C ASP A 42 11.92 0.11 -18.73
N GLY A 43 12.46 1.23 -19.22
CA GLY A 43 13.61 1.91 -18.65
C GLY A 43 13.53 2.14 -17.12
N PRO A 44 14.61 2.66 -16.51
CA PRO A 44 14.75 2.70 -15.05
C PRO A 44 13.47 3.21 -14.37
N ILE A 45 12.99 2.46 -13.37
CA ILE A 45 11.76 2.78 -12.63
C ILE A 45 11.90 4.20 -12.07
N VAL A 46 11.15 5.13 -12.63
CA VAL A 46 11.09 6.50 -12.14
C VAL A 46 10.06 6.53 -11.02
N VAL A 47 10.54 6.59 -9.79
CA VAL A 47 9.70 6.85 -8.62
C VAL A 47 9.55 8.36 -8.52
N THR A 48 8.45 8.88 -9.02
CA THR A 48 8.06 10.28 -8.83
C THR A 48 7.11 10.33 -7.64
N ASP A 49 7.48 11.08 -6.60
CA ASP A 49 6.53 11.39 -5.53
C ASP A 49 5.62 12.51 -6.04
N ASP A 50 4.42 12.14 -6.52
CA ASP A 50 3.39 13.07 -7.00
C ASP A 50 2.68 13.80 -5.84
N TRP A 51 3.42 14.17 -4.80
CA TRP A 51 2.88 14.86 -3.66
C TRP A 51 2.64 16.35 -3.99
N PRO A 52 1.52 16.92 -3.55
CA PRO A 52 1.28 18.33 -3.72
C PRO A 52 2.27 19.14 -2.88
N GLU A 53 2.61 20.34 -3.34
CA GLU A 53 3.46 21.27 -2.57
C GLU A 53 2.85 21.60 -1.20
N GLN A 54 1.51 21.63 -1.13
CA GLN A 54 0.77 21.78 0.11
C GLN A 54 -0.30 20.69 0.22
N VAL A 55 -0.24 19.91 1.30
CA VAL A 55 -1.28 18.96 1.63
C VAL A 55 -2.54 19.75 2.00
N PRO A 56 -3.71 19.43 1.43
CA PRO A 56 -4.95 20.11 1.75
C PRO A 56 -5.44 19.67 3.13
N ILE A 57 -4.85 20.24 4.19
CA ILE A 57 -5.25 20.04 5.58
C ILE A 57 -5.95 21.32 6.04
N GLY A 58 -7.20 21.19 6.46
CA GLY A 58 -7.98 22.32 6.96
C GLY A 58 -7.71 22.65 8.43
N ASP A 59 -8.07 23.86 8.85
CA ASP A 59 -7.92 24.30 10.24
C ASP A 59 -8.67 23.39 11.23
N SER A 60 -9.83 22.85 10.84
CA SER A 60 -10.58 21.91 11.68
C SER A 60 -9.80 20.63 11.95
N GLU A 61 -9.08 20.13 10.96
CA GLU A 61 -8.26 18.92 11.07
C GLU A 61 -7.02 19.21 11.92
N LEU A 62 -6.37 20.36 11.70
CA LEU A 62 -5.25 20.80 12.52
C LEU A 62 -5.64 20.92 14.00
N ARG A 63 -6.80 21.51 14.31
CA ARG A 63 -7.29 21.64 15.69
C ARG A 63 -7.57 20.30 16.34
N ALA A 64 -8.12 19.34 15.59
CA ALA A 64 -8.38 18.01 16.10
C ALA A 64 -7.06 17.28 16.45
N ILE A 65 -6.07 17.37 15.55
CA ILE A 65 -4.74 16.77 15.76
C ILE A 65 -4.01 17.45 16.92
N GLU A 66 -3.99 18.78 16.96
CA GLU A 66 -3.37 19.57 18.03
C GLU A 66 -4.00 19.25 19.40
N GLY A 67 -5.33 19.16 19.46
CA GLY A 67 -6.03 18.78 20.69
C GLY A 67 -5.68 17.37 21.17
N HIS A 68 -5.60 16.41 20.25
CA HIS A 68 -5.18 15.06 20.59
C HIS A 68 -3.70 15.01 21.02
N MET A 69 -2.82 15.70 20.30
CA MET A 69 -1.40 15.79 20.63
C MET A 69 -1.18 16.41 22.00
N ARG A 70 -1.89 17.48 22.36
CA ARG A 70 -1.79 18.09 23.70
C ARG A 70 -1.98 17.06 24.81
N HIS A 71 -3.02 16.24 24.70
CA HIS A 71 -3.32 15.19 25.67
C HIS A 71 -2.20 14.15 25.77
N GLU A 72 -1.63 13.74 24.63
CA GLU A 72 -0.51 12.79 24.62
C GLU A 72 0.79 13.44 25.16
N LEU A 73 1.05 14.71 24.85
CA LEU A 73 2.21 15.45 25.37
C LEU A 73 2.08 15.66 26.88
N ASP A 74 0.90 15.98 27.40
CA ASP A 74 0.67 16.12 28.84
C ASP A 74 0.94 14.81 29.59
N LYS A 75 0.61 13.65 28.99
CA LYS A 75 1.00 12.34 29.56
C LYS A 75 2.50 12.09 29.52
N LEU A 76 3.16 12.49 28.43
CA LEU A 76 4.59 12.22 28.22
C LEU A 76 5.48 13.11 29.10
N PHE A 77 5.15 14.39 29.23
CA PHE A 77 5.96 15.36 29.98
C PHE A 77 5.52 15.54 31.43
N GLY A 78 4.31 15.09 31.79
CA GLY A 78 3.76 15.30 33.12
C GLY A 78 3.49 16.79 33.40
N PRO A 79 3.12 17.13 34.65
CA PRO A 79 2.88 18.52 35.03
C PRO A 79 4.16 19.35 34.88
N LEU A 80 4.05 20.50 34.20
CA LEU A 80 5.13 21.48 34.17
C LEU A 80 5.44 21.95 35.61
N PRO A 81 6.72 22.11 35.98
CA PRO A 81 7.12 22.62 37.30
C PRO A 81 6.66 24.06 37.56
#